data_AF-A0A928GHR3-F1
#
_entry.id   AF-A0A928GHR3-F1
#
_cell.length_a   1.000
_cell.length_b   1.000
_cell.length_c   1.000
_cell.angle_alpha   90.00
_cell.angle_beta   90.00
_cell.angle_gamma   90.00
#
_symmetry.space_group_name_H-M   'P 1'
#
loop_
_entity.id
_entity.type
_entity.pdbx_description
1 polymer ?
#
loop_
_entity_poly.entity_id
_entity_poly.type
_entity_poly.pdbx_seq_one_letter_code
_entity_poly.pdbx_strand_id
1 'polypeptide(L)' 'MKQLINTYLGVALVFTGALLLIVSYLAGFTNNNLVLLTGLIIIILGAVLHVRHQKKGEKY' A
#
# COMPACT_ATOMS: atom_id res chain seq x y z
N MET A 1 8.26 17.88 10.48
CA MET A 1 8.25 17.58 9.03
C MET A 1 8.43 16.11 8.69
N LYS A 2 9.43 15.38 9.23
CA LYS A 2 9.65 13.94 8.91
C LYS A 2 8.46 13.01 9.26
N GLN A 3 7.73 13.31 10.33
CA GLN A 3 6.60 12.47 10.76
C GLN A 3 5.37 12.61 9.86
N LEU A 4 5.06 13.82 9.37
CA LEU A 4 3.98 14.07 8.41
C LEU A 4 4.22 13.30 7.10
N ILE A 5 5.44 13.39 6.54
CA ILE A 5 5.81 12.68 5.31
C ILE A 5 5.61 11.17 5.49
N ASN A 6 6.03 10.60 6.62
CA ASN A 6 5.82 9.19 6.90
C ASN A 6 4.35 8.78 7.09
N THR A 7 3.51 9.66 7.67
CA THR A 7 2.07 9.40 7.80
C THR A 7 1.42 9.26 6.43
N TYR A 8 1.77 10.14 5.47
CA TYR A 8 1.24 10.09 4.11
C TYR A 8 1.87 8.99 3.25
N LEU A 9 3.11 8.58 3.52
CA LEU A 9 3.79 7.51 2.78
C LEU A 9 3.06 6.16 2.89
N GLY A 10 2.53 5.81 4.06
CA GLY A 10 1.77 4.57 4.23
C GLY A 10 0.49 4.55 3.38
N VAL A 11 -0.26 5.66 3.40
CA VAL A 11 -1.49 5.80 2.60
C VAL A 11 -1.16 5.82 1.10
N ALA A 12 -0.13 6.55 0.70
CA ALA A 12 0.33 6.61 -0.69
C ALA A 12 0.76 5.22 -1.21
N LEU A 13 1.39 4.40 -0.37
CA LEU A 13 1.79 3.04 -0.74
C LEU A 13 0.58 2.11 -0.93
N VAL A 14 -0.42 2.19 -0.05
CA VAL A 14 -1.70 1.45 -0.21
C VAL A 14 -2.41 1.88 -1.49
N PHE A 15 -2.47 3.19 -1.75
CA PHE A 15 -3.12 3.74 -2.94
C PHE A 15 -2.41 3.31 -4.22
N THR A 16 -1.08 3.28 -4.21
CA THR A 16 -0.25 2.78 -5.32
C THR A 16 -0.49 1.29 -5.58
N GLY A 17 -0.55 0.48 -4.51
CA GLY A 17 -0.88 -0.96 -4.63
C GLY A 17 -2.29 -1.20 -5.19
N ALA A 18 -3.27 -0.41 -4.75
CA ALA A 18 -4.64 -0.47 -5.26
C ALA A 18 -4.72 -0.07 -6.74
N LEU A 19 -4.05 1.02 -7.14
CA LEU A 19 -3.93 1.45 -8.53
C LEU A 19 -3.29 0.37 -9.40
N LEU A 20 -2.23 -0.26 -8.92
CA LEU A 20 -1.56 -1.36 -9.63
C LEU A 20 -2.51 -2.53 -9.88
N LEU A 21 -3.37 -2.89 -8.91
CA LEU A 21 -4.39 -3.92 -9.10
C LEU A 21 -5.47 -3.49 -10.09
N ILE A 22 -5.95 -2.25 -10.03
CA ILE A 22 -6.95 -1.72 -10.97
C ILE A 22 -6.39 -1.72 -12.40
N VAL A 23 -5.16 -1.26 -12.60
CA VAL A 23 -4.49 -1.27 -13.92
C VAL A 23 -4.25 -2.69 -14.39
N SER A 24 -3.85 -3.61 -13.50
CA SER A 24 -3.67 -5.02 -13.85
C SER A 24 -4.96 -5.69 -14.27
N TYR A 25 -6.08 -5.32 -13.62
CA TYR A 25 -7.41 -5.78 -14.00
C TYR A 25 -7.83 -5.25 -15.37
N LEU A 26 -7.64 -3.95 -15.62
CA LEU A 26 -7.96 -3.31 -16.92
C LEU A 26 -7.08 -3.84 -18.06
N ALA A 27 -5.81 -4.13 -17.80
CA ALA A 27 -4.87 -4.68 -18.76
C ALA A 27 -5.06 -6.18 -19.02
N GLY A 28 -6.01 -6.85 -18.34
CA GLY A 28 -6.26 -8.28 -18.51
C GLY A 28 -5.16 -9.18 -17.93
N PHE A 29 -4.28 -8.64 -17.08
CA PHE A 29 -3.23 -9.40 -16.39
C PHE A 29 -3.75 -10.24 -15.21
N THR A 30 -5.07 -10.44 -15.12
CA THR A 30 -5.72 -11.29 -14.11
C THR A 30 -5.31 -12.75 -14.18
N ASN A 31 -4.82 -13.24 -15.32
CA ASN A 31 -4.24 -14.59 -15.43
C ASN A 31 -2.82 -14.72 -14.89
N ASN A 32 -2.12 -13.60 -14.65
CA ASN A 32 -0.80 -13.62 -14.03
C ASN A 32 -0.93 -13.51 -12.51
N ASN A 33 -1.01 -14.66 -11.85
CA ASN A 33 -1.04 -14.77 -10.39
C ASN A 33 0.09 -13.98 -9.70
N LEU A 34 1.25 -13.86 -10.36
CA LEU A 34 2.39 -13.09 -9.84
C LEU A 34 2.08 -11.59 -9.72
N VAL A 35 1.31 -11.01 -10.65
CA VAL A 35 0.99 -9.57 -10.65
C VAL A 35 -0.06 -9.24 -9.58
N LEU A 36 -1.05 -10.13 -9.43
CA LEU A 36 -2.03 -10.04 -8.34
C LEU A 36 -1.36 -10.20 -6.97
N LEU A 37 -0.43 -11.17 -6.84
CA LEU A 37 0.31 -11.42 -5.61
C LEU A 37 1.21 -10.22 -5.23
N THR A 38 1.92 -9.64 -6.19
CA THR A 38 2.77 -8.47 -5.93
C THR A 38 1.94 -7.25 -5.53
N GLY A 39 0.82 -6.98 -6.20
CA GLY A 39 -0.11 -5.91 -5.80
C GLY A 39 -0.67 -6.12 -4.40
N LEU A 40 -1.05 -7.35 -4.05
CA LEU A 40 -1.53 -7.70 -2.70
C LEU A 40 -0.44 -7.48 -1.64
N ILE A 41 0.79 -7.93 -1.89
CA ILE A 41 1.92 -7.75 -0.97
C ILE A 41 2.19 -6.26 -0.73
N ILE A 42 2.13 -5.43 -1.77
CA ILE A 42 2.31 -3.97 -1.66
C ILE A 42 1.22 -3.34 -0.79
N ILE A 43 -0.05 -3.74 -0.97
CA ILE A 43 -1.17 -3.25 -0.14
C ILE A 43 -0.98 -3.66 1.33
N ILE A 44 -0.62 -4.92 1.58
CA ILE A 44 -0.40 -5.44 2.94
C ILE A 44 0.77 -4.68 3.61
N LEU A 45 1.89 -4.49 2.91
CA LEU A 45 3.03 -3.73 3.43
C LEU A 45 2.66 -2.27 3.71
N GLY A 46 1.92 -1.62 2.82
CA GLY A 46 1.41 -0.26 3.02
C GLY A 46 0.51 -0.15 4.24
N ALA A 47 -0.42 -1.10 4.42
CA ALA A 47 -1.32 -1.15 5.57
C ALA A 47 -0.55 -1.38 6.88
N VAL A 48 0.39 -2.33 6.91
CA VAL A 48 1.23 -2.61 8.09
C VAL A 48 2.08 -1.40 8.46
N LEU A 49 2.70 -0.74 7.48
CA LEU A 49 3.47 0.48 7.71
C LEU A 49 2.60 1.62 8.23
N HIS A 50 1.40 1.78 7.68
CA HIS A 50 0.43 2.79 8.11
C HIS A 50 -0.01 2.56 9.56
N VAL A 51 -0.43 1.33 9.91
CA VAL A 51 -0.85 0.97 11.27
C VAL A 51 0.30 1.09 12.28
N ARG A 52 1.52 0.66 11.91
CA ARG A 52 2.71 0.83 12.77
C ARG A 52 3.06 2.30 12.97
N HIS A 53 2.86 3.16 11.98
CA HIS A 53 3.06 4.59 12.13
C HIS A 53 1.99 5.23 13.01
N GLN A 54 0.72 4.88 12.81
CA GLN A 54 -0.37 5.35 13.66
C GLN A 54 -0.12 4.97 15.13
N LYS A 55 0.22 3.71 15.42
CA LYS A 55 0.56 3.26 16.78
C LYS A 55 1.81 3.91 17.39
N LYS A 56 2.76 4.37 16.57
CA LYS A 56 3.93 5.14 17.06
C LYS A 56 3.60 6.60 17.32
N GLY A 57 2.59 7.16 16.65
CA GLY A 57 2.10 8.52 16.86
C GLY A 57 1.23 8.66 18.10
N GLU A 58 0.53 7.61 18.49
CA GLU A 58 -0.41 7.55 19.63
C GLU A 58 0.28 7.43 21.01
N LYS A 59 1.53 7.86 21.13
CA LYS A 59 2.27 7.83 22.41
C LYS A 59 2.13 9.13 23.23
N TYR A 60 1.14 9.96 22.92
CA TYR A 60 0.76 11.14 23.69
C TYR A 60 -0.76 11.31 23.69
#